data_AF-K9TML3-F1
#
_entry.id   AF-K9TML3-F1
#
_cell.length_a   1.000
_cell.length_b   1.000
_cell.length_c   1.000
_cell.angle_alpha   90.00
_cell.angle_beta   90.00
_cell.angle_gamma   90.00
#
_symmetry.space_group_name_H-M   'P 1'
#
loop_
_entity.id
_entity.type
_entity.pdbx_description
1 polymer ?
#
loop_
_entity_poly.entity_id
_entity_poly.type
_entity_poly.pdbx_seq_one_letter_code
_entity_poly.pdbx_strand_id
1 'polypeptide(L)'
;MRINQISLGLSLVSLIGLIGCTEQTTGRICEYTPVEGQPSPLGEQASFRVREQEGNTIFTYQPDPSEMLDQTVEVSGRRELTYRNTDLDTARVILIQNQNHYNRLIGEEREEDFAAVNANLTCR
;
A
#
# COMPACT_ATOMS: atom_id res chain seq x y z
N MET A 1 67.72 43.82 12.31
CA MET A 1 66.63 42.85 12.58
C MET A 1 65.71 42.82 11.37
N ARG A 2 65.68 41.73 10.61
CA ARG A 2 64.71 41.53 9.51
C ARG A 2 63.71 40.48 9.96
N ILE A 3 62.44 40.89 9.96
CA ILE A 3 61.30 40.14 10.46
C ILE A 3 60.89 39.11 9.40
N ASN A 4 60.64 37.91 9.90
CA ASN A 4 60.17 36.72 9.21
C ASN A 4 58.62 36.73 9.19
N GLN A 5 58.01 35.84 8.39
CA GLN A 5 56.62 35.33 8.53
C GLN A 5 55.53 36.13 7.78
N ILE A 6 54.48 35.57 7.16
CA ILE A 6 53.95 34.20 6.99
C ILE A 6 52.95 34.26 5.81
N SER A 7 52.80 33.16 5.07
CA SER A 7 51.77 32.92 4.05
C SER A 7 50.35 33.01 4.61
N LEU A 8 49.45 33.74 3.95
CA LEU A 8 47.99 33.57 4.12
C LEU A 8 47.47 32.54 3.12
N GLY A 9 47.15 31.35 3.62
CA GLY A 9 46.30 30.39 2.92
C GLY A 9 44.82 30.75 3.11
N LEU A 10 44.10 30.99 2.02
CA LEU A 10 42.64 31.05 2.01
C LEU A 10 42.11 29.61 1.94
N SER A 11 41.63 29.06 3.06
CA SER A 11 40.76 27.87 3.06
C SER A 11 39.31 28.32 2.90
N LEU A 12 38.69 27.97 1.78
CA LEU A 12 37.26 28.16 1.55
C LEU A 12 36.52 26.97 2.15
N VAL A 13 35.76 27.23 3.21
CA VAL A 13 34.94 26.26 3.94
C VAL A 13 33.47 26.48 3.59
N SER A 14 32.75 25.35 3.42
CA SER A 14 31.30 25.16 3.53
C SER A 14 30.38 25.55 2.38
N LEU A 15 29.86 24.54 1.68
CA LEU A 15 28.45 24.46 1.24
C LEU A 15 27.96 23.02 1.50
N ILE A 16 27.24 22.79 2.60
CA ILE A 16 25.79 22.51 2.62
C ILE A 16 25.41 21.33 1.72
N GLY A 17 25.25 20.17 2.35
CA GLY A 17 24.59 18.98 1.78
C GLY A 17 23.77 18.30 2.86
N LEU A 18 22.71 18.97 3.34
CA LEU A 18 21.61 18.30 4.03
C LEU A 18 20.86 17.47 2.99
N ILE A 19 21.40 16.29 2.68
CA ILE A 19 20.58 15.24 2.06
C ILE A 19 19.67 14.80 3.20
N GLY A 20 18.49 15.41 3.23
CA GLY A 20 17.43 15.01 4.14
C GLY A 20 17.23 13.51 3.98
N CYS A 21 17.33 12.79 5.09
CA CYS A 21 16.63 11.54 5.22
C CYS A 21 15.17 11.85 4.92
N THR A 22 14.67 11.49 3.74
CA THR A 22 13.23 11.32 3.59
C THR A 22 12.88 10.22 4.57
N GLU A 23 12.28 10.60 5.70
CA GLU A 23 11.64 9.64 6.59
C GLU A 23 10.67 8.85 5.72
N GLN A 24 11.04 7.61 5.44
CA GLN A 24 10.14 6.64 4.84
C GLN A 24 9.07 6.39 5.89
N THR A 25 8.06 7.25 5.89
CA THR A 25 6.89 7.14 6.74
C THR A 25 6.30 5.77 6.44
N THR A 26 6.52 4.85 7.38
CA THR A 26 5.99 3.50 7.28
C THR A 26 4.50 3.65 7.53
N GLY A 27 3.74 3.74 6.45
CA GLY A 27 2.30 3.91 6.49
C GLY A 27 1.61 2.67 7.09
N ARG A 28 0.41 2.85 7.63
CA ARG A 28 -0.37 1.75 8.21
C ARG A 28 -0.65 0.68 7.16
N ILE A 29 -0.66 -0.58 7.59
CA ILE A 29 -1.04 -1.71 6.73
C ILE A 29 -2.18 -2.48 7.41
N CYS A 30 -3.28 -2.68 6.69
CA CYS A 30 -4.39 -3.51 7.13
C CYS A 30 -4.54 -4.73 6.21
N GLU A 31 -4.69 -5.92 6.79
CA GLU A 31 -4.81 -7.18 6.05
C GLU A 31 -6.09 -7.89 6.47
N TYR A 32 -6.78 -8.48 5.49
CA TYR A 32 -7.96 -9.31 5.75
C TYR A 32 -7.55 -10.62 6.39
N THR A 33 -8.21 -10.96 7.50
CA THR A 33 -8.04 -12.25 8.17
C THR A 33 -9.33 -13.06 8.01
N PRO A 34 -9.28 -14.24 7.35
CA PRO A 34 -10.45 -15.11 7.26
C PRO A 34 -10.96 -15.50 8.65
N VAL A 35 -12.28 -15.53 8.80
CA VAL A 35 -12.93 -16.01 10.03
C VAL A 35 -13.28 -17.48 9.86
N GLU A 36 -12.79 -18.32 10.76
CA GLU A 36 -13.04 -19.76 10.73
C GLU A 36 -14.55 -20.07 10.79
N GLY A 37 -15.01 -20.98 9.92
CA GLY A 37 -16.40 -21.40 9.86
C GLY A 37 -17.37 -20.42 9.18
N GLN A 38 -16.90 -19.31 8.62
CA GLN A 38 -17.72 -18.35 7.87
C GLN A 38 -17.32 -18.29 6.38
N PRO A 39 -18.29 -18.15 5.45
CA PRO A 39 -17.99 -17.86 4.06
C PRO A 39 -17.16 -16.58 3.92
N SER A 40 -16.16 -16.61 3.05
CA SER A 40 -15.31 -15.44 2.79
C SER A 40 -16.07 -14.43 1.92
N PRO A 41 -16.20 -13.15 2.33
CA PRO A 41 -16.74 -12.10 1.47
C PRO A 41 -15.81 -11.75 0.29
N LEU A 42 -14.57 -12.26 0.30
CA LEU A 42 -13.64 -12.13 -0.83
C LEU A 42 -13.83 -13.20 -1.91
N GLY A 43 -14.79 -14.11 -1.76
CA GLY A 43 -14.92 -15.29 -2.62
C GLY A 43 -13.95 -16.41 -2.22
N GLU A 44 -13.87 -17.45 -3.04
CA GLU A 44 -12.99 -18.58 -2.79
C GLU A 44 -11.52 -18.14 -2.91
N GLN A 45 -10.79 -18.27 -1.80
CA GLN A 45 -9.31 -18.21 -1.74
C GLN A 45 -8.73 -16.93 -2.39
N ALA A 46 -8.75 -15.82 -1.64
CA ALA A 46 -8.17 -14.56 -2.05
C ALA A 46 -7.61 -13.77 -0.85
N SER A 47 -6.62 -12.94 -1.12
CA SER A 47 -6.06 -11.99 -0.16
C SER A 47 -6.51 -10.55 -0.44
N PHE A 48 -6.63 -9.78 0.63
CA PHE A 48 -6.95 -8.35 0.55
C PHE A 48 -6.10 -7.56 1.52
N ARG A 49 -5.48 -6.48 1.02
CA ARG A 49 -4.60 -5.61 1.80
C ARG A 49 -4.87 -4.15 1.50
N VAL A 50 -4.80 -3.32 2.52
CA VAL A 50 -4.84 -1.86 2.44
C VAL A 50 -3.55 -1.31 3.02
N ARG A 51 -2.89 -0.38 2.33
CA ARG A 51 -1.65 0.23 2.83
C ARG A 51 -1.59 1.71 2.52
N GLU A 52 -0.99 2.47 3.42
CA GLU A 52 -0.60 3.85 3.17
C GLU A 52 0.79 3.90 2.54
N GLN A 53 0.95 4.67 1.47
CA GLN A 53 2.24 4.94 0.86
C GLN A 53 2.24 6.36 0.30
N GLU A 54 3.19 7.19 0.77
CA GLU A 54 3.45 8.54 0.22
C GLU A 54 2.17 9.40 0.19
N GLY A 55 1.37 9.36 1.28
CA GLY A 55 0.10 10.09 1.38
C GLY A 55 -1.06 9.50 0.58
N ASN A 56 -0.87 8.37 -0.10
CA ASN A 56 -1.91 7.65 -0.82
C ASN A 56 -2.36 6.42 -0.04
N THR A 57 -3.58 5.96 -0.28
CA THR A 57 -4.06 4.65 0.19
C THR A 57 -4.24 3.72 -0.99
N ILE A 58 -3.64 2.53 -0.89
CA ILE A 58 -3.64 1.51 -1.93
C ILE A 58 -4.34 0.28 -1.39
N PHE A 59 -5.44 -0.10 -2.06
CA PHE A 59 -6.15 -1.34 -1.85
C PHE A 59 -5.63 -2.37 -2.86
N THR A 60 -5.27 -3.56 -2.38
CA THR A 60 -4.79 -4.68 -3.20
C THR A 60 -5.73 -5.86 -3.02
N TYR A 61 -6.25 -6.37 -4.13
CA TYR A 61 -6.96 -7.64 -4.19
C TYR A 61 -6.13 -8.63 -5.03
N GLN A 62 -5.98 -9.85 -4.52
CA GLN A 62 -5.24 -10.91 -5.19
C GLN A 62 -5.93 -12.25 -4.96
N PRO A 63 -6.64 -12.81 -5.95
CA PRO A 63 -7.11 -14.19 -5.89
C PRO A 63 -5.93 -15.14 -5.84
N ASP A 64 -6.12 -16.24 -5.11
CA ASP A 64 -5.16 -17.34 -5.10
C ASP A 64 -5.14 -17.99 -6.49
N PRO A 65 -4.00 -18.56 -6.88
CA PRO A 65 -3.89 -19.14 -8.20
C PRO A 65 -4.80 -20.37 -8.35
N SER A 66 -5.57 -20.40 -9.43
CA SER A 66 -6.37 -21.58 -9.78
C SER A 66 -5.58 -22.52 -10.67
N GLU A 67 -5.39 -23.76 -10.26
CA GLU A 67 -4.82 -24.81 -11.11
C GLU A 67 -5.86 -25.27 -12.14
N MET A 68 -5.47 -25.29 -13.43
CA MET A 68 -6.29 -25.94 -14.47
C MET A 68 -6.05 -27.46 -14.43
N LEU A 69 -7.11 -28.26 -14.63
CA LEU A 69 -7.13 -29.73 -14.46
C LEU A 69 -6.13 -30.52 -15.33
N ASP A 70 -5.46 -29.86 -16.28
CA ASP A 70 -4.53 -30.40 -17.28
C ASP A 70 -3.06 -29.87 -17.16
N GLN A 71 -2.79 -29.07 -16.14
CA GLN A 71 -1.51 -28.57 -15.59
C GLN A 71 -0.24 -28.52 -16.49
N THR A 72 0.08 -27.30 -16.93
CA THR A 72 1.40 -26.65 -16.69
C THR A 72 1.27 -25.12 -16.52
N VAL A 73 0.05 -24.61 -16.40
CA VAL A 73 -0.23 -23.17 -16.44
C VAL A 73 -1.04 -22.78 -15.22
N GLU A 74 -0.51 -21.79 -14.49
CA GLU A 74 -1.14 -21.15 -13.35
C GLU A 74 -1.65 -19.77 -13.78
N VAL A 75 -2.89 -19.43 -13.42
CA VAL A 75 -3.42 -18.07 -13.60
C VAL A 75 -3.47 -17.40 -12.23
N SER A 76 -2.63 -16.39 -12.05
CA SER A 76 -2.65 -15.50 -10.89
C SER A 76 -2.95 -14.06 -11.34
N GLY A 77 -3.60 -13.29 -10.46
CA GLY A 77 -3.96 -11.90 -10.75
C GLY A 77 -3.74 -11.03 -9.53
N ARG A 78 -3.30 -9.78 -9.76
CA ARG A 78 -3.26 -8.76 -8.72
C ARG A 78 -3.89 -7.49 -9.26
N ARG A 79 -4.82 -6.92 -8.51
CA ARG A 79 -5.48 -5.65 -8.83
C ARG A 79 -5.24 -4.65 -7.71
N GLU A 80 -5.02 -3.40 -8.11
CA GLU A 80 -4.83 -2.30 -7.16
C GLU A 80 -5.78 -1.15 -7.47
N LEU A 81 -6.34 -0.58 -6.41
CA LEU A 81 -7.12 0.64 -6.43
C LEU A 81 -6.41 1.66 -5.53
N THR A 82 -5.99 2.77 -6.11
CA THR A 82 -5.26 3.82 -5.39
C THR A 82 -6.12 5.06 -5.23
N TYR A 83 -6.39 5.43 -3.98
CA TYR A 83 -6.89 6.76 -3.64
C TYR A 83 -5.71 7.67 -3.38
N ARG A 84 -5.53 8.67 -4.26
CA ARG A 84 -4.40 9.61 -4.17
C ARG A 84 -4.67 10.65 -3.10
N ASN A 85 -3.63 11.05 -2.35
CA ASN A 85 -3.71 12.08 -1.32
C ASN A 85 -4.89 11.85 -0.34
N THR A 86 -5.13 10.60 0.02
CA THR A 86 -6.24 10.18 0.88
C THR A 86 -5.70 9.20 1.90
N ASP A 87 -5.86 9.52 3.19
CA ASP A 87 -5.49 8.64 4.30
C ASP A 87 -6.34 7.37 4.33
N LEU A 88 -5.85 6.36 5.05
CA LEU A 88 -6.44 5.02 5.01
C LEU A 88 -7.85 4.96 5.58
N ASP A 89 -8.14 5.69 6.66
CA ASP A 89 -9.46 5.62 7.29
C ASP A 89 -10.50 6.30 6.40
N THR A 90 -10.17 7.46 5.82
CA THR A 90 -11.02 8.14 4.83
C THR A 90 -11.22 7.27 3.59
N ALA A 91 -10.15 6.68 3.04
CA ALA A 91 -10.23 5.87 1.84
C ALA A 91 -11.08 4.59 2.05
N ARG A 92 -11.03 3.99 3.26
CA ARG A 92 -11.90 2.87 3.63
C ARG A 92 -13.36 3.28 3.61
N VAL A 93 -13.71 4.43 4.21
CA VAL A 93 -15.09 4.95 4.19
C VAL A 93 -15.56 5.19 2.75
N ILE A 94 -14.71 5.79 1.90
CA ILE A 94 -15.04 6.00 0.48
C ILE A 94 -15.33 4.67 -0.22
N LEU A 95 -14.50 3.65 -0.02
CA LEU A 95 -14.70 2.35 -0.67
C LEU A 95 -15.95 1.62 -0.16
N ILE A 96 -16.28 1.73 1.13
CA ILE A 96 -17.54 1.21 1.70
C ILE A 96 -18.75 1.82 1.00
N GLN A 97 -18.70 3.12 0.71
CA GLN A 97 -19.81 3.85 0.11
C GLN A 97 -19.90 3.69 -1.42
N ASN A 98 -18.95 2.99 -2.05
CA ASN A 98 -18.83 2.97 -3.51
C ASN A 98 -18.61 1.56 -4.07
N GLN A 99 -19.70 0.79 -4.18
CA GLN A 99 -19.70 -0.58 -4.70
C GLN A 99 -19.05 -0.68 -6.10
N ASN A 100 -19.23 0.31 -6.96
CA ASN A 100 -18.63 0.32 -8.29
C ASN A 100 -17.09 0.32 -8.23
N HIS A 101 -16.49 1.02 -7.27
CA HIS A 101 -15.04 1.01 -7.08
C HIS A 101 -14.57 -0.36 -6.56
N TYR A 102 -15.33 -0.96 -5.63
CA TYR A 102 -15.03 -2.28 -5.11
C TYR A 102 -15.13 -3.37 -6.19
N ASN A 103 -16.21 -3.40 -6.96
CA ASN A 103 -16.39 -4.32 -8.10
C ASN A 103 -15.26 -4.20 -9.13
N ARG A 104 -14.81 -2.97 -9.43
CA ARG A 104 -13.65 -2.74 -10.31
C ARG A 104 -12.34 -3.27 -9.73
N LEU A 105 -12.15 -3.17 -8.41
CA LEU A 105 -10.98 -3.70 -7.73
C LEU A 105 -10.96 -5.23 -7.75
N ILE A 106 -12.08 -5.90 -7.48
CA ILE A 106 -12.14 -7.37 -7.50
C ILE A 106 -12.18 -7.92 -8.94
N GLY A 107 -12.69 -7.14 -9.89
CA GLY A 107 -12.75 -7.48 -11.31
C GLY A 107 -14.04 -8.17 -11.75
N GLU A 108 -15.07 -8.15 -10.91
CA GLU A 108 -16.39 -8.74 -11.17
C GLU A 108 -17.48 -8.01 -10.36
N GLU A 109 -18.75 -8.19 -10.72
CA GLU A 109 -19.87 -7.64 -9.96
C GLU A 109 -20.29 -8.63 -8.87
N ARG A 110 -20.25 -8.20 -7.61
CA ARG A 110 -20.72 -8.99 -6.47
C ARG A 110 -21.82 -8.29 -5.69
N GLU A 111 -22.66 -9.10 -5.04
CA GLU A 111 -23.65 -8.64 -4.08
C GLU A 111 -22.97 -8.22 -2.77
N GLU A 112 -21.90 -8.92 -2.38
CA GLU A 112 -21.10 -8.55 -1.23
C GLU A 112 -20.37 -7.22 -1.45
N ASP A 113 -20.45 -6.34 -0.46
CA ASP A 113 -19.79 -5.06 -0.47
C ASP A 113 -18.44 -5.08 0.28
N PHE A 114 -17.69 -4.00 0.12
CA PHE A 114 -16.44 -3.84 0.85
C PHE A 114 -16.65 -3.79 2.37
N ALA A 115 -17.85 -3.48 2.89
CA ALA A 115 -18.08 -3.38 4.32
C ALA A 115 -17.87 -4.72 5.04
N ALA A 116 -18.28 -5.83 4.41
CA ALA A 116 -18.06 -7.18 4.93
C ALA A 116 -16.56 -7.54 5.03
N VAL A 117 -15.75 -7.18 4.03
CA VAL A 117 -14.29 -7.34 4.07
C VAL A 117 -13.68 -6.44 5.14
N ASN A 118 -14.13 -5.18 5.17
CA ASN A 118 -13.62 -4.14 6.05
C ASN A 118 -13.76 -4.48 7.54
N ALA A 119 -14.83 -5.19 7.92
CA ALA A 119 -15.09 -5.63 9.28
C ALA A 119 -14.01 -6.59 9.82
N ASN A 120 -13.29 -7.28 8.93
CA ASN A 120 -12.28 -8.28 9.25
C ASN A 120 -10.85 -7.85 8.88
N LEU A 121 -10.64 -6.54 8.64
CA LEU A 121 -9.30 -5.98 8.44
C LEU A 121 -8.62 -5.72 9.77
N THR A 122 -7.41 -6.25 9.93
CA THR A 122 -6.54 -5.97 11.10
C THR A 122 -5.38 -5.09 10.65
N CYS A 123 -5.18 -3.95 11.34
CA CYS A 123 -4.14 -2.98 11.00
C CYS A 123 -2.94 -3.04 11.95
N ARG A 124 -1.75 -2.78 11.43
CA ARG A 124 -0.47 -2.67 12.15
C ARG A 124 0.34 -1.47 11.66
#